data_AF-A0A1G8G457-F1
#
_entry.id   AF-A0A1G8G457-F1
#
_cell.length_a   1.000
_cell.length_b   1.000
_cell.length_c   1.000
_cell.angle_alpha   90.00
_cell.angle_beta   90.00
_cell.angle_gamma   90.00
#
_symmetry.space_group_name_H-M   'P 1'
#
loop_
_entity.id
_entity.type
_entity.pdbx_description
1 polymer ?
#
loop_
_entity_poly.entity_id
_entity_poly.type
_entity_poly.pdbx_seq_one_letter_code
_entity_poly.pdbx_strand_id
1 'polypeptide(L)'
;MSSRNNPSRIKSHRNYTVIDISDTLGVHPKTVRNWLKVGLPIVDEKRPLLIHGADLKVYLKQKRKAIMFDCEDHEMCCFRCKQPMKPSIESVLFIAKPAGMAHMTGECEECGCRMNKYVSWRNVNDIWLELKGKLPIAEKHLILRGQNLLNCPFDGVFNDEK
;
A
#
# COMPACT_ATOMS: atom_id res chain seq x y z
N MET A 1 -18.63 -8.71 -8.23
CA MET A 1 -17.59 -7.65 -8.24
C MET A 1 -18.03 -6.52 -7.32
N SER A 2 -17.49 -6.41 -6.10
CA SER A 2 -17.78 -5.28 -5.22
C SER A 2 -17.08 -4.05 -5.79
N SER A 3 -17.83 -3.13 -6.40
CA SER A 3 -17.29 -1.83 -6.76
C SER A 3 -16.73 -1.18 -5.49
N ARG A 4 -15.47 -0.72 -5.56
CA ARG A 4 -14.93 0.12 -4.48
C ARG A 4 -15.73 1.42 -4.50
N ASN A 5 -16.59 1.64 -3.51
CA ASN A 5 -17.37 2.86 -3.39
C ASN A 5 -16.44 4.05 -3.30
N ASN A 6 -16.26 4.78 -4.39
CA ASN A 6 -15.34 5.91 -4.45
C ASN A 6 -15.98 7.15 -3.82
N PRO A 7 -15.51 7.64 -2.65
CA PRO A 7 -16.10 8.79 -1.99
C PRO A 7 -15.95 10.09 -2.78
N SER A 8 -15.04 10.16 -3.77
CA SER A 8 -14.82 11.38 -4.56
C SER A 8 -15.96 11.70 -5.53
N ARG A 9 -16.79 10.70 -5.89
CA ARG A 9 -17.95 10.89 -6.77
C ARG A 9 -19.07 11.69 -6.09
N ILE A 10 -19.09 11.73 -4.76
CA ILE A 10 -20.09 12.45 -3.97
C ILE A 10 -19.67 13.93 -3.85
N LYS A 11 -20.62 14.85 -3.98
CA LYS A 11 -20.43 16.28 -3.66
C LYS A 11 -20.84 16.55 -2.22
N SER A 12 -19.98 17.22 -1.44
CA SER A 12 -20.17 17.38 0.00
C SER A 12 -21.38 18.24 0.37
N HIS A 13 -21.64 19.32 -0.41
CA HIS A 13 -22.71 20.29 -0.15
C HIS A 13 -24.02 19.98 -0.90
N ARG A 14 -24.21 18.72 -1.31
CA ARG A 14 -25.42 18.29 -2.02
C ARG A 14 -26.16 17.26 -1.18
N ASN A 15 -27.48 17.36 -1.16
CA ASN A 15 -28.36 16.34 -0.59
C ASN A 15 -28.66 15.27 -1.64
N TYR A 16 -28.72 14.02 -1.20
CA TYR A 16 -28.98 12.88 -2.05
C TYR A 16 -30.14 12.07 -1.50
N THR A 17 -30.98 11.56 -2.40
CA THR A 17 -31.90 10.47 -2.10
C THR A 17 -31.18 9.11 -2.21
N VAL A 18 -31.85 8.05 -1.74
CA VAL A 18 -31.35 6.67 -1.87
C VAL A 18 -31.09 6.29 -3.33
N ILE A 19 -31.92 6.78 -4.27
CA ILE A 19 -31.79 6.50 -5.70
C ILE A 19 -30.59 7.26 -6.27
N ASP A 20 -30.45 8.55 -5.93
CA ASP A 20 -29.31 9.35 -6.41
C ASP A 20 -27.96 8.74 -5.99
N ILE A 21 -27.87 8.20 -4.76
CA ILE A 21 -26.67 7.52 -4.28
C ILE A 21 -26.42 6.22 -5.06
N SER A 22 -27.48 5.48 -5.35
CA SER A 22 -27.42 4.23 -6.12
C SER A 22 -26.79 4.49 -7.49
N ASP A 23 -27.28 5.50 -8.20
CA ASP A 23 -26.79 5.89 -9.52
C ASP A 23 -25.37 6.48 -9.45
N THR A 24 -25.12 7.34 -8.46
CA THR A 24 -23.83 8.01 -8.26
C THR A 24 -22.73 7.05 -7.84
N LEU A 25 -23.02 5.94 -7.18
CA LEU A 25 -21.99 4.97 -6.75
C LEU A 25 -22.02 3.66 -7.54
N GLY A 26 -23.05 3.40 -8.34
CA GLY A 26 -23.25 2.12 -9.02
C GLY A 26 -23.50 0.99 -8.04
N VAL A 27 -24.22 1.27 -6.94
CA VAL A 27 -24.55 0.29 -5.89
C VAL A 27 -26.05 0.06 -5.88
N HIS A 28 -26.50 -1.16 -5.58
CA HIS A 28 -27.93 -1.44 -5.52
C HIS A 28 -28.65 -0.63 -4.42
N PRO A 29 -29.88 -0.12 -4.62
CA PRO A 29 -30.60 0.70 -3.64
C PRO A 29 -30.79 0.02 -2.27
N LYS A 30 -30.87 -1.32 -2.26
CA LYS A 30 -30.92 -2.10 -1.00
C LYS A 30 -29.66 -1.92 -0.16
N THR A 31 -28.49 -1.81 -0.79
CA THR A 31 -27.21 -1.60 -0.09
C THR A 31 -27.20 -0.25 0.60
N VAL A 32 -27.69 0.80 -0.05
CA VAL A 32 -27.83 2.15 0.53
C VAL A 32 -28.81 2.13 1.70
N ARG A 33 -29.96 1.46 1.56
CA ARG A 33 -30.91 1.27 2.67
C ARG A 33 -30.30 0.49 3.85
N ASN A 34 -29.42 -0.47 3.60
CA ASN A 34 -28.71 -1.17 4.66
C ASN A 34 -27.71 -0.23 5.38
N TRP A 35 -27.09 0.73 4.69
CA TRP A 35 -26.24 1.73 5.35
C TRP A 35 -27.05 2.61 6.31
N LEU A 36 -28.26 3.01 5.92
CA LEU A 36 -29.18 3.73 6.81
C LEU A 36 -29.48 2.93 8.08
N LYS A 37 -29.76 1.63 7.95
CA LYS A 37 -29.99 0.75 9.12
C LYS A 37 -28.77 0.62 10.04
N VAL A 38 -27.56 0.69 9.48
CA VAL A 38 -26.30 0.56 10.21
C VAL A 38 -25.87 1.90 10.85
N GLY A 39 -26.55 3.02 10.55
CA GLY A 39 -26.29 4.31 11.17
C GLY A 39 -25.73 5.40 10.25
N LEU A 40 -25.99 5.31 8.93
CA LEU A 40 -25.77 6.46 8.04
C LEU A 40 -26.80 7.56 8.39
N PRO A 41 -26.38 8.78 8.76
CA PRO A 41 -27.29 9.84 9.19
C PRO A 41 -28.17 10.33 8.03
N ILE A 42 -29.39 10.71 8.40
CA ILE A 42 -30.42 11.27 7.53
C ILE A 42 -30.72 12.69 8.03
N VAL A 43 -31.01 13.60 7.12
CA VAL A 43 -31.33 15.00 7.44
C VAL A 43 -32.70 15.13 8.13
N ASP A 44 -33.70 14.40 7.64
CA ASP A 44 -35.06 14.39 8.19
C ASP A 44 -35.70 13.00 7.95
N GLU A 45 -36.62 12.61 8.81
CA GLU A 45 -37.38 11.34 8.70
C GLU A 45 -38.54 11.44 7.71
N LYS A 46 -38.84 12.64 7.22
CA LYS A 46 -39.83 12.88 6.16
C LYS A 46 -39.38 12.27 4.83
N ARG A 47 -40.36 11.76 4.08
CA ARG A 47 -40.11 11.21 2.75
C ARG A 47 -40.16 12.33 1.70
N PRO A 48 -39.23 12.34 0.72
CA PRO A 48 -38.14 11.38 0.51
C PRO A 48 -36.97 11.55 1.51
N LEU A 49 -36.35 10.44 1.92
CA LEU A 49 -35.19 10.46 2.84
C LEU A 49 -34.01 11.17 2.17
N LEU A 50 -33.53 12.23 2.83
CA LEU A 50 -32.40 13.03 2.36
C LEU A 50 -31.15 12.73 3.17
N ILE A 51 -30.05 12.50 2.48
CA ILE A 51 -28.74 12.23 3.06
C ILE A 51 -27.80 13.35 2.64
N HIS A 52 -27.16 14.00 3.61
CA HIS A 52 -26.19 15.06 3.33
C HIS A 52 -24.89 14.45 2.78
N GLY A 53 -24.37 15.01 1.68
CA GLY A 53 -23.21 14.45 0.98
C GLY A 53 -21.92 14.42 1.81
N ALA A 54 -21.75 15.36 2.74
CA ALA A 54 -20.60 15.35 3.65
C ALA A 54 -20.64 14.13 4.58
N ASP A 55 -21.80 13.79 5.12
CA ASP A 55 -21.95 12.68 6.06
C ASP A 55 -21.79 11.33 5.35
N LEU A 56 -22.33 11.21 4.14
CA LEU A 56 -22.12 10.05 3.29
C LEU A 56 -20.63 9.79 3.01
N LYS A 57 -19.85 10.86 2.76
CA LYS A 57 -18.40 10.73 2.59
C LYS A 57 -17.71 10.26 3.85
N VAL A 58 -18.07 10.81 5.00
CA VAL A 58 -17.50 10.42 6.30
C VAL A 58 -17.80 8.96 6.58
N TYR A 59 -19.07 8.55 6.42
CA TYR A 59 -19.50 7.16 6.59
C TYR A 59 -18.73 6.19 5.70
N LEU A 60 -18.59 6.49 4.40
CA LEU A 60 -17.85 5.62 3.48
C LEU A 60 -16.35 5.54 3.83
N LYS A 61 -15.76 6.64 4.29
CA LYS A 61 -14.36 6.65 4.75
C LYS A 61 -14.19 5.82 6.01
N GLN A 62 -15.06 5.98 7.01
CA GLN A 62 -15.02 5.19 8.25
C GLN A 62 -15.23 3.70 7.98
N LYS A 63 -16.22 3.36 7.16
CA LYS A 63 -16.47 1.98 6.74
C LYS A 63 -15.26 1.36 6.05
N ARG A 64 -14.55 2.12 5.21
CA ARG A 64 -13.31 1.64 4.58
C ARG A 64 -12.20 1.45 5.59
N LYS A 65 -11.98 2.41 6.50
CA LYS A 65 -10.97 2.31 7.55
C LYS A 65 -11.19 1.08 8.44
N ALA A 66 -12.44 0.78 8.80
CA ALA A 66 -12.78 -0.38 9.63
C ALA A 66 -12.43 -1.75 9.00
N ILE A 67 -12.23 -1.81 7.67
CA ILE A 67 -11.84 -3.03 6.95
C ILE A 67 -10.35 -3.03 6.60
N MET A 68 -9.70 -1.87 6.65
CA MET A 68 -8.27 -1.77 6.38
C MET A 68 -7.50 -2.28 7.60
N PHE A 69 -6.46 -3.08 7.35
CA PHE A 69 -5.52 -3.48 8.37
C PHE A 69 -4.48 -2.37 8.54
N ASP A 70 -4.25 -1.97 9.79
CA ASP A 70 -3.11 -1.14 10.14
C ASP A 70 -1.86 -2.03 10.04
N CYS A 71 -0.92 -1.67 9.16
CA CYS A 71 0.33 -2.40 8.97
C CYS A 71 1.47 -1.42 9.25
N GLU A 72 2.31 -1.72 10.24
CA GLU A 72 3.53 -0.95 10.51
C GLU A 72 4.49 -1.01 9.32
N ASP A 73 5.42 -0.06 9.21
CA ASP A 73 6.28 0.10 8.02
C ASP A 73 6.99 -1.20 7.58
N HIS A 74 7.44 -2.01 8.52
CA HIS A 74 8.08 -3.32 8.31
C HIS A 74 7.12 -4.50 8.05
N GLU A 75 5.81 -4.30 8.19
CA GLU A 75 4.79 -5.33 7.99
C GLU A 75 4.06 -5.18 6.66
N MET A 76 3.56 -6.30 6.14
CA MET A 76 2.79 -6.39 4.91
C MET A 76 1.46 -7.09 5.16
N CYS A 77 0.39 -6.62 4.52
CA CYS A 77 -0.90 -7.28 4.62
C CYS A 77 -0.88 -8.58 3.79
N CYS A 78 -1.04 -9.72 4.47
CA CYS A 78 -1.23 -10.99 3.78
C CYS A 78 -2.70 -11.19 3.39
N PHE A 79 -3.02 -11.35 2.09
CA PHE A 79 -4.41 -11.56 1.65
C PHE A 79 -5.00 -12.93 2.03
N ARG A 80 -4.16 -13.93 2.32
CA ARG A 80 -4.59 -15.26 2.77
C ARG A 80 -4.87 -15.31 4.27
N CYS A 81 -3.90 -14.91 5.10
CA CYS A 81 -4.07 -14.78 6.55
C CYS A 81 -5.00 -13.62 6.97
N LYS A 82 -5.20 -12.61 6.10
CA LYS A 82 -6.01 -11.41 6.36
C LYS A 82 -5.57 -10.65 7.61
N GLN A 83 -4.27 -10.55 7.82
CA GLN A 83 -3.66 -9.84 8.95
C GLN A 83 -2.30 -9.25 8.52
N PRO A 84 -1.82 -8.19 9.21
CA PRO A 84 -0.46 -7.70 9.03
C PRO A 84 0.53 -8.80 9.41
N MET A 85 1.49 -9.07 8.53
CA MET A 85 2.48 -10.12 8.71
C MET A 85 3.85 -9.63 8.25
N LYS A 86 4.88 -10.15 8.91
CA LYS A 86 6.27 -9.92 8.49
C LYS A 86 6.57 -10.80 7.26
N PRO A 87 7.21 -10.24 6.23
CA PRO A 87 7.70 -11.04 5.12
C PRO A 87 8.93 -11.84 5.52
N SER A 88 9.13 -13.00 4.89
CA SER A 88 10.38 -13.75 5.00
C SER A 88 11.53 -12.95 4.41
N ILE A 89 12.58 -12.73 5.21
CA ILE A 89 13.73 -11.87 4.89
C ILE A 89 14.37 -12.21 3.54
N GLU A 90 14.52 -13.50 3.24
CA GLU A 90 15.15 -13.99 2.01
C GLU A 90 14.37 -13.63 0.74
N SER A 91 13.07 -13.39 0.88
CA SER A 91 12.15 -13.08 -0.22
C SER A 91 11.90 -11.57 -0.41
N VAL A 92 12.38 -10.73 0.51
CA VAL A 92 12.08 -9.29 0.48
C VAL A 92 12.88 -8.58 -0.61
N LEU A 93 12.17 -7.91 -1.50
CA LEU A 93 12.73 -7.10 -2.59
C LEU A 93 12.14 -5.69 -2.55
N PHE A 94 13.01 -4.70 -2.62
CA PHE A 94 12.64 -3.28 -2.77
C PHE A 94 12.85 -2.83 -4.21
N ILE A 95 11.76 -2.52 -4.91
CA ILE A 95 11.81 -2.02 -6.28
C ILE A 95 11.57 -0.51 -6.26
N ALA A 96 12.55 0.29 -6.68
CA ALA A 96 12.41 1.73 -6.77
C ALA A 96 11.24 2.11 -7.71
N LYS A 97 10.44 3.09 -7.28
CA LYS A 97 9.34 3.67 -8.04
C LYS A 97 9.51 5.19 -8.14
N PRO A 98 8.97 5.82 -9.19
CA PRO A 98 9.01 7.28 -9.32
C PRO A 98 8.37 7.96 -8.10
N ALA A 99 8.76 9.22 -7.86
CA ALA A 99 8.35 10.02 -6.69
C ALA A 99 8.91 9.57 -5.32
N GLY A 100 10.06 8.88 -5.31
CA GLY A 100 10.76 8.54 -4.06
C GLY A 100 10.06 7.45 -3.23
N MET A 101 9.23 6.63 -3.87
CA MET A 101 8.62 5.46 -3.26
C MET A 101 9.40 4.19 -3.62
N ALA A 102 9.36 3.20 -2.75
CA ALA A 102 9.81 1.85 -2.99
C ALA A 102 8.61 0.90 -2.96
N HIS A 103 8.55 -0.01 -3.91
CA HIS A 103 7.61 -1.12 -3.89
C HIS A 103 8.28 -2.31 -3.20
N MET A 104 7.86 -2.58 -1.96
CA MET A 104 8.29 -3.72 -1.16
C MET A 104 7.46 -4.94 -1.55
N THR A 105 8.12 -6.00 -1.97
CA THR A 105 7.51 -7.30 -2.28
C THR A 105 8.18 -8.37 -1.43
N GLY A 106 7.43 -9.36 -0.96
CA GLY A 106 7.97 -10.50 -0.23
C GLY A 106 6.95 -11.62 -0.11
N GLU A 107 7.32 -12.71 0.54
CA GLU A 107 6.45 -13.84 0.84
C GLU A 107 6.12 -13.88 2.34
N CYS A 108 4.90 -14.29 2.68
CA CYS A 108 4.47 -14.43 4.07
C CYS A 108 5.18 -15.60 4.74
N GLU A 109 5.75 -15.38 5.93
CA GLU A 109 6.43 -16.42 6.72
C GLU A 109 5.52 -17.61 7.07
N GLU A 110 4.23 -17.37 7.34
CA GLU A 110 3.29 -18.44 7.71
C GLU A 110 2.73 -19.20 6.51
N CYS A 111 2.33 -18.50 5.45
CA CYS A 111 1.52 -19.09 4.38
C CYS A 111 2.20 -19.13 3.00
N GLY A 112 3.40 -18.54 2.86
CA GLY A 112 4.15 -18.47 1.61
C GLY A 112 3.49 -17.63 0.51
N CYS A 113 2.37 -16.93 0.80
CA CYS A 113 1.73 -16.09 -0.20
C CYS A 113 2.53 -14.81 -0.43
N ARG A 114 2.58 -14.39 -1.70
CA ARG A 114 3.19 -13.12 -2.10
C ARG A 114 2.40 -11.95 -1.52
N MET A 115 3.13 -11.04 -0.89
CA MET A 115 2.65 -9.81 -0.28
C MET A 115 3.27 -8.61 -0.99
N ASN A 116 2.56 -7.48 -0.97
CA ASN A 116 3.05 -6.22 -1.53
C ASN A 116 2.70 -5.02 -0.65
N LYS A 117 3.61 -4.04 -0.61
CA LYS A 117 3.41 -2.77 0.09
C LYS A 117 4.22 -1.67 -0.59
N TYR A 118 3.68 -0.45 -0.59
CA TYR A 118 4.44 0.73 -0.98
C TYR A 118 4.97 1.43 0.27
N VAL A 119 6.25 1.75 0.27
CA VAL A 119 6.93 2.45 1.37
C VAL A 119 7.73 3.62 0.81
N SER A 120 8.07 4.59 1.65
CA SER A 120 8.99 5.67 1.27
C SER A 120 10.40 5.12 1.09
N TRP A 121 11.13 5.57 0.06
CA TRP A 121 12.52 5.17 -0.14
C TRP A 121 13.41 5.51 1.07
N ARG A 122 13.08 6.59 1.80
CA ARG A 122 13.81 7.00 3.01
C ARG A 122 13.73 5.97 4.14
N ASN A 123 12.61 5.26 4.24
CA ASN A 123 12.35 4.31 5.33
C ASN A 123 12.88 2.91 4.99
N VAL A 124 13.35 2.67 3.76
CA VAL A 124 13.81 1.34 3.31
C VAL A 124 14.95 0.81 4.19
N ASN A 125 15.89 1.69 4.58
CA ASN A 125 17.00 1.29 5.42
C ASN A 125 16.54 0.87 6.82
N ASP A 126 15.63 1.63 7.43
CA ASP A 126 15.09 1.35 8.76
C ASP A 126 14.28 0.04 8.75
N ILE A 127 13.44 -0.14 7.71
CA ILE A 127 12.67 -1.38 7.50
C ILE A 127 13.61 -2.58 7.33
N TRP A 128 14.70 -2.43 6.57
CA TRP A 128 15.68 -3.51 6.37
C TRP A 128 16.38 -3.92 7.68
N LEU A 129 16.73 -2.92 8.50
CA LEU A 129 17.31 -3.11 9.83
C LEU A 129 16.34 -3.83 10.78
N GLU A 130 15.07 -3.42 10.81
CA GLU A 130 14.04 -4.03 11.66
C GLU A 130 13.73 -5.48 11.27
N LEU A 131 13.76 -5.76 9.96
CA LEU A 131 13.63 -7.13 9.44
C LEU A 131 14.88 -7.98 9.72
N LYS A 132 15.92 -7.42 10.36
CA LYS A 132 17.22 -8.09 10.61
C LYS A 132 17.85 -8.64 9.32
N GLY A 133 17.58 -7.99 8.19
CA GLY A 133 18.22 -8.33 6.94
C GLY A 133 19.72 -8.11 7.08
N LYS A 134 20.53 -9.08 6.67
CA LYS A 134 21.94 -8.79 6.40
C LYS A 134 21.92 -7.78 5.27
N LEU A 135 22.35 -6.54 5.51
CA LEU A 135 22.61 -5.59 4.42
C LEU A 135 23.40 -6.36 3.36
N PRO A 136 23.04 -6.29 2.06
CA PRO A 136 23.95 -6.79 1.05
C PRO A 136 25.25 -6.06 1.32
N ILE A 137 26.26 -6.80 1.80
CA ILE A 137 27.63 -6.31 1.88
C ILE A 137 27.87 -5.86 0.45
N ALA A 138 27.96 -4.55 0.22
CA ALA A 138 28.11 -4.00 -1.11
C ALA A 138 29.21 -4.83 -1.78
N GLU A 139 28.82 -5.67 -2.75
CA GLU A 139 29.80 -6.42 -3.50
C GLU A 139 30.73 -5.34 -4.06
N LYS A 140 32.02 -5.47 -3.77
CA LYS A 140 33.01 -4.51 -4.23
C LYS A 140 32.88 -4.48 -5.75
N HIS A 141 32.18 -3.50 -6.30
CA HIS A 141 32.07 -3.23 -7.74
C HIS A 141 33.42 -2.76 -8.33
N LEU A 142 34.49 -2.82 -7.54
CA LEU A 142 35.85 -2.87 -8.06
C LEU A 142 36.01 -4.19 -8.83
N ILE A 143 35.64 -4.15 -10.10
CA ILE A 143 36.14 -5.10 -11.09
C ILE A 143 37.63 -4.80 -11.22
N LEU A 144 38.45 -5.46 -10.40
CA LEU A 144 39.90 -5.46 -10.58
C LEU A 144 40.16 -6.05 -11.97
N ARG A 145 40.59 -5.21 -12.91
CA ARG A 145 40.99 -5.67 -14.24
C ARG A 145 42.34 -6.35 -14.10
N GLY A 146 42.44 -7.62 -14.50
CA GLY A 146 43.72 -8.34 -14.54
C GLY A 146 44.71 -7.82 -15.58
N GLN A 147 44.34 -6.79 -16.36
CA GLN A 147 45.19 -6.16 -17.37
C GLN A 147 45.00 -4.64 -17.37
N ASN A 148 46.11 -3.91 -17.46
CA ASN A 148 46.11 -2.46 -17.60
C ASN A 148 45.49 -2.04 -18.93
N LEU A 149 44.80 -0.90 -18.93
CA LEU A 149 44.39 -0.24 -20.17
C LEU A 149 45.64 0.19 -20.95
N LEU A 150 45.67 -0.06 -22.26
CA LEU A 150 46.79 0.32 -23.15
C LEU A 150 47.14 1.82 -23.11
N ASN A 151 46.22 2.66 -22.63
CA ASN A 151 46.37 4.10 -22.50
C ASN A 151 46.75 4.57 -21.07
N CYS A 152 46.94 3.65 -20.12
CA CYS A 152 47.34 3.99 -18.76
C CYS A 152 48.86 3.85 -18.63
N PRO A 153 49.62 4.95 -18.41
CA PRO A 153 51.09 4.95 -18.42
C PRO A 153 51.72 4.40 -17.13
N PHE A 154 50.93 3.80 -16.24
CA PHE A 154 51.39 3.29 -14.95
C PHE A 154 51.45 1.75 -14.99
N ASP A 155 52.66 1.19 -14.96
CA ASP A 155 52.93 -0.26 -15.04
C ASP A 155 52.61 -1.06 -13.75
N GLY A 156 51.83 -0.49 -12.84
CA GLY A 156 51.49 -1.13 -11.56
C GLY A 156 50.27 -2.03 -11.66
N VAL A 157 50.48 -3.35 -11.76
CA VAL A 157 49.43 -4.32 -11.43
C VAL A 157 49.27 -4.33 -9.90
N PHE A 158 48.15 -3.81 -9.40
CA PHE A 158 47.80 -3.96 -7.98
C PHE A 158 47.38 -5.42 -7.74
N ASN A 159 48.33 -6.25 -7.33
CA ASN A 159 48.09 -7.57 -6.76
C ASN A 159 48.05 -7.42 -5.24
N ASP A 160 46.86 -7.43 -4.66
CA ASP A 160 46.72 -7.52 -3.20
C ASP A 160 46.58 -9.00 -2.81
N GLU A 161 47.71 -9.67 -2.59
CA GLU A 161 47.78 -10.84 -1.70
C GLU A 161 48.20 -10.38 -0.29
N LYS A 162 47.22 -10.00 0.54
CA LYS A 162 47.03 -10.43 1.95
C LYS A 162 45.90 -9.68 2.64
#